data_AF-A0A843EYN3-F1
#
_entry.id   AF-A0A843EYN3-F1
#
_cell.length_a   1.000
_cell.length_b   1.000
_cell.length_c   1.000
_cell.angle_alpha   90.00
_cell.angle_beta   90.00
_cell.angle_gamma   90.00
#
_symmetry.space_group_name_H-M   'P 1'
#
loop_
_entity.id
_entity.type
_entity.pdbx_description
1 polymer ?
#
loop_
_entity_poly.entity_id
_entity_poly.type
_entity_poly.pdbx_seq_one_letter_code
_entity_poly.pdbx_strand_id
1 'polypeptide(L)'
;IKVTLKNSKNKAMKKVKVTIKLTGKKIKGKKTITVKTNKKGVVTFKLGKKLTKKTKVKYTITYKGNRYYNKVTKKGTIRVR
;
A
#
# COMPACT_ATOMS: atom_id res chain seq x y z
N ILE A 1 -1.12 1.03 8.02
CA ILE A 1 -0.13 0.39 7.12
C ILE A 1 0.86 1.48 6.69
N LYS A 2 2.15 1.27 6.90
CA LYS A 2 3.23 2.14 6.42
C LYS A 2 3.99 1.39 5.34
N VAL A 3 4.14 1.99 4.17
CA VAL A 3 4.86 1.42 3.02
C VAL A 3 6.03 2.33 2.72
N THR A 4 7.22 1.77 2.59
CA THR A 4 8.41 2.49 2.16
C THR A 4 8.89 1.88 0.85
N LEU A 5 9.05 2.70 -0.17
CA LEU A 5 9.57 2.28 -1.48
C LEU A 5 10.99 2.83 -1.66
N LYS A 6 11.95 1.92 -1.81
CA LYS A 6 13.36 2.20 -2.08
C LYS A 6 13.79 1.48 -3.35
N ASN A 7 14.78 2.03 -4.04
CA ASN A 7 15.45 1.32 -5.14
C ASN A 7 16.55 0.39 -4.61
N SER A 8 17.21 -0.33 -5.51
CA SER A 8 18.30 -1.27 -5.17
C SER A 8 19.50 -0.63 -4.46
N LYS A 9 19.70 0.69 -4.64
CA LYS A 9 20.73 1.48 -3.93
C LYS A 9 20.23 2.04 -2.60
N ASN A 10 19.14 1.51 -2.05
CA ASN A 10 18.46 1.98 -0.84
C ASN A 10 17.98 3.45 -0.87
N LYS A 11 17.98 4.10 -2.03
CA LYS A 11 17.49 5.48 -2.19
C LYS A 11 15.97 5.50 -2.27
N ALA A 12 15.36 6.50 -1.64
CA ALA A 12 13.91 6.67 -1.60
C ALA A 12 13.32 6.98 -2.99
N MET A 13 12.27 6.26 -3.38
CA MET A 13 11.54 6.49 -4.62
C MET A 13 10.39 7.49 -4.37
N LYS A 14 10.61 8.76 -4.73
CA LYS A 14 9.71 9.90 -4.41
C LYS A 14 8.64 10.12 -5.49
N LYS A 15 7.44 10.57 -5.11
CA LYS A 15 6.32 10.90 -6.01
C LYS A 15 5.87 9.73 -6.91
N VAL A 16 6.20 8.49 -6.54
CA VAL A 16 5.89 7.28 -7.31
C VAL A 16 4.51 6.74 -6.91
N LYS A 17 3.69 6.37 -7.91
CA LYS A 17 2.37 5.77 -7.67
C LYS A 17 2.50 4.36 -7.10
N VAL A 18 1.81 4.12 -5.99
CA VAL A 18 1.66 2.82 -5.34
C VAL A 18 0.17 2.54 -5.19
N THR A 19 -0.23 1.33 -5.55
CA THR A 19 -1.60 0.85 -5.42
C THR A 19 -1.69 -0.09 -4.21
N ILE A 20 -2.65 0.15 -3.33
CA ILE A 20 -2.98 -0.68 -2.18
C ILE A 20 -4.37 -1.26 -2.41
N LYS A 21 -4.45 -2.58 -2.60
CA LYS A 21 -5.70 -3.34 -2.69
C LYS A 21 -5.95 -4.03 -1.36
N LEU A 22 -7.14 -3.86 -0.81
CA LEU A 22 -7.60 -4.50 0.42
C LEU A 22 -8.63 -5.58 0.07
N THR A 23 -8.56 -6.72 0.74
CA THR A 23 -9.49 -7.83 0.56
C THR A 23 -10.03 -8.30 1.91
N GLY A 24 -11.34 -8.45 2.00
CA GLY A 24 -12.05 -8.82 3.23
C GLY A 24 -13.53 -8.40 3.20
N LYS A 25 -14.36 -9.13 3.94
CA LYS A 25 -15.82 -8.91 4.01
C LYS A 25 -16.21 -7.63 4.75
N LYS A 26 -15.36 -7.13 5.67
CA LYS A 26 -15.67 -5.96 6.53
C LYS A 26 -15.01 -4.66 6.06
N ILE A 27 -14.63 -4.58 4.79
CA ILE A 27 -14.08 -3.35 4.19
C ILE A 27 -15.22 -2.59 3.50
N LYS A 28 -15.39 -1.31 3.85
CA LYS A 28 -16.37 -0.41 3.23
C LYS A 28 -15.75 0.47 2.14
N GLY A 29 -16.56 0.79 1.13
CA GLY A 29 -16.19 1.65 0.01
C GLY A 29 -15.09 1.05 -0.88
N LYS A 30 -14.35 1.92 -1.57
CA LYS A 30 -13.32 1.52 -2.54
C LYS A 30 -12.20 0.71 -1.87
N LYS A 31 -12.03 -0.53 -2.33
CA LYS A 31 -11.02 -1.50 -1.87
C LYS A 31 -9.62 -1.29 -2.47
N THR A 32 -9.55 -0.58 -3.60
CA THR A 32 -8.29 -0.26 -4.28
C THR A 32 -8.00 1.22 -4.19
N ILE A 33 -6.90 1.57 -3.54
CA ILE A 33 -6.45 2.95 -3.32
C ILE A 33 -5.14 3.14 -4.08
N THR A 34 -5.03 4.22 -4.86
CA THR A 34 -3.76 4.60 -5.50
C THR A 34 -3.29 5.92 -4.91
N VAL A 35 -2.05 5.94 -4.44
CA VAL A 35 -1.42 7.07 -3.75
C VAL A 35 0.01 7.22 -4.22
N LYS A 36 0.57 8.43 -4.12
CA LYS A 36 1.98 8.68 -4.44
C LYS A 36 2.82 8.66 -3.16
N THR A 37 4.05 8.14 -3.25
CA THR A 37 5.04 8.27 -2.18
C THR A 37 5.41 9.73 -1.93
N ASN A 38 5.68 10.09 -0.68
CA ASN A 38 6.15 11.42 -0.31
C ASN A 38 7.65 11.63 -0.64
N LYS A 39 8.22 12.77 -0.25
CA LYS A 39 9.66 13.09 -0.44
C LYS A 39 10.62 12.09 0.24
N LYS A 40 10.14 11.27 1.17
CA LYS A 40 10.91 10.21 1.85
C LYS A 40 10.65 8.81 1.27
N GLY A 41 9.90 8.69 0.17
CA GLY A 41 9.54 7.39 -0.41
C GLY A 41 8.49 6.64 0.40
N VAL A 42 7.76 7.31 1.30
CA VAL A 42 6.83 6.69 2.23
C VAL A 42 5.38 6.99 1.84
N VAL A 43 4.52 5.99 2.05
CA VAL A 43 3.06 6.08 2.01
C VAL A 43 2.49 5.58 3.34
N THR A 44 1.57 6.33 3.91
CA THR A 44 0.85 5.94 5.13
C THR A 44 -0.63 5.78 4.82
N PHE A 45 -1.19 4.63 5.16
CA PHE A 45 -2.59 4.31 4.94
C PHE A 45 -3.30 3.97 6.26
N LYS A 46 -4.31 4.76 6.61
CA LYS A 46 -5.15 4.58 7.81
C LYS A 46 -6.29 3.62 7.51
N LEU A 47 -6.21 2.41 8.07
CA LEU A 47 -7.17 1.32 7.80
C LEU A 47 -8.49 1.49 8.55
N GLY A 48 -8.48 2.11 9.74
CA GLY A 48 -9.66 2.20 10.62
C GLY A 48 -10.90 2.81 9.96
N LYS A 49 -10.74 3.89 9.19
CA LYS A 49 -11.85 4.55 8.47
C LYS A 49 -12.46 3.69 7.35
N LYS A 50 -11.81 2.60 6.95
CA LYS A 50 -12.24 1.70 5.86
C LYS A 50 -12.84 0.40 6.36
N LEU A 51 -12.92 0.18 7.67
CA LEU A 51 -13.50 -1.02 8.26
C LEU A 51 -14.87 -0.72 8.87
N THR A 52 -15.81 -1.66 8.73
CA THR A 52 -17.09 -1.62 9.43
C THR A 52 -17.01 -2.29 10.80
N LYS A 53 -16.08 -3.23 10.97
CA LYS A 53 -15.77 -3.90 12.23
C LYS A 53 -14.30 -4.30 12.26
N LYS A 54 -13.71 -4.37 13.45
CA LYS A 54 -12.37 -4.93 13.69
C LYS A 54 -12.28 -6.35 13.14
N THR A 55 -11.28 -6.64 12.29
CA THR A 55 -11.16 -7.94 11.62
C THR A 55 -9.74 -8.17 11.07
N LYS A 56 -9.48 -9.38 10.57
CA LYS A 56 -8.32 -9.68 9.73
C LYS A 56 -8.54 -9.11 8.33
N VAL A 57 -7.57 -8.36 7.83
CA VAL A 57 -7.59 -7.72 6.50
C VAL A 57 -6.39 -8.19 5.71
N LYS A 58 -6.63 -8.76 4.53
CA LYS A 58 -5.58 -9.06 3.56
C LYS A 58 -5.32 -7.81 2.71
N TYR A 59 -4.06 -7.54 2.39
CA TYR A 59 -3.69 -6.43 1.54
C TYR A 59 -2.66 -6.85 0.49
N THR A 60 -2.67 -6.14 -0.63
CA THR A 60 -1.70 -6.25 -1.73
C THR A 60 -1.24 -4.85 -2.09
N ILE A 61 0.06 -4.62 -2.02
CA ILE A 61 0.71 -3.37 -2.38
C ILE A 61 1.44 -3.61 -3.70
N THR A 62 1.19 -2.78 -4.69
CA THR A 62 1.80 -2.89 -6.02
C THR A 62 2.39 -1.55 -6.44
N TYR A 63 3.66 -1.55 -6.77
CA TYR A 63 4.27 -0.54 -7.64
C TYR A 63 4.32 -1.14 -9.05
N LYS A 64 3.73 -0.44 -10.03
CA LYS A 64 3.59 -0.96 -11.40
C LYS A 64 4.92 -1.08 -12.16
N GLY A 65 5.99 -0.47 -11.68
CA GLY A 65 7.21 -0.30 -12.45
C GLY A 65 7.15 0.94 -13.35
N ASN A 66 8.28 1.25 -13.96
CA ASN A 66 8.45 2.24 -15.02
C ASN A 66 9.69 1.87 -15.86
N ARG A 67 10.09 2.74 -16.80
CA ARG A 67 11.28 2.54 -17.66
C ARG A 67 12.57 2.19 -16.90
N TYR A 68 12.71 2.63 -15.64
CA TYR A 68 13.93 2.48 -14.85
C TYR A 68 13.85 1.43 -13.75
N TYR A 69 12.65 1.02 -13.36
CA TYR A 69 12.43 0.16 -12.20
C TYR A 69 11.34 -0.86 -12.48
N ASN A 70 11.63 -2.12 -12.14
CA ASN A 70 10.70 -3.21 -12.30
C ASN A 70 9.46 -3.06 -11.40
N LYS A 71 8.38 -3.71 -11.82
CA LYS A 71 7.18 -3.89 -11.01
C LYS A 71 7.53 -4.67 -9.75
N VAL A 72 6.97 -4.26 -8.61
CA VAL A 72 7.04 -5.05 -7.37
C VAL A 72 5.68 -5.15 -6.73
N THR A 73 5.36 -6.33 -6.20
CA THR A 73 4.11 -6.59 -5.48
C THR A 73 4.42 -7.27 -4.16
N LYS A 74 3.84 -6.76 -3.07
CA LYS A 74 3.92 -7.36 -1.74
C LYS A 74 2.54 -7.61 -1.20
N LYS A 75 2.29 -8.84 -0.75
CA LYS A 75 1.04 -9.24 -0.09
C LYS A 75 1.27 -9.36 1.40
N GLY A 76 0.22 -9.17 2.19
CA GLY A 76 0.27 -9.35 3.63
C GLY A 76 -1.11 -9.42 4.25
N THR A 77 -1.14 -9.71 5.54
CA THR A 77 -2.37 -9.72 6.35
C THR A 77 -2.11 -8.93 7.62
N ILE A 78 -3.11 -8.17 8.07
CA ILE A 78 -3.06 -7.46 9.34
C ILE A 78 -4.37 -7.71 10.10
N ARG A 79 -4.30 -8.01 11.40
CA ARG A 79 -5.47 -8.08 12.28
C ARG A 79 -5.63 -6.73 12.96
N VAL A 80 -6.77 -6.08 12.73
CA VAL A 80 -7.14 -4.86 13.46
C VAL A 80 -7.85 -5.30 14.74
N ARG A 81 -7.28 -4.96 15.89
CA ARG A 81 -7.82 -5.23 17.22
C ARG A 81 -8.48 -4.00 17.82
#